data_AF-A0A8T4XM89-F1
#
_entry.id   AF-A0A8T4XM89-F1
#
_cell.length_a   1.000
_cell.length_b   1.000
_cell.length_c   1.000
_cell.angle_alpha   90.00
_cell.angle_beta   90.00
_cell.angle_gamma   90.00
#
_symmetry.space_group_name_H-M   'P 1'
#
loop_
_entity.id
_entity.type
_entity.pdbx_description
1 polymer ?
#
loop_
_entity_poly.entity_id
_entity_poly.type
_entity_poly.pdbx_seq_one_letter_code
_entity_poly.pdbx_strand_id
1 'polypeptide(L)'
;MPFELFLFGIIFFGLMAILGAMRARQKGEKAYYLSAMASALVLLAFVLAFLDQPIPAFVIVITVGMMSFALLPKVLRASEREMVCQLEEMEISAPLRARELLTNKGWLKLASKHGLRKTTMLYFLLSTVIGGTILFMASAFFPAFISKEHALGFTAAYSIFGTYVYHRTLKKALTQLKMSAQSPKSQQPKF
;
A
#
# COMPACT_ATOMS: atom_id res chain seq x y z
N MET A 1 -25.44 0.68 -15.42
CA MET A 1 -24.75 0.09 -14.24
C MET A 1 -25.75 -0.10 -13.10
N PRO A 2 -25.63 -1.14 -12.25
CA PRO A 2 -26.39 -1.20 -11.02
C PRO A 2 -25.92 -0.06 -10.10
N PHE A 3 -26.86 0.79 -9.68
CA PHE A 3 -26.62 2.01 -8.90
C PHE A 3 -25.80 1.77 -7.62
N GLU A 4 -25.94 0.57 -7.04
CA GLU A 4 -25.24 0.12 -5.83
C GLU A 4 -23.71 0.05 -5.99
N LEU A 5 -23.20 -0.40 -7.15
CA LEU A 5 -21.77 -0.44 -7.46
C LEU A 5 -21.16 0.95 -7.53
N PHE A 6 -21.92 1.86 -8.12
CA PHE A 6 -21.53 3.25 -8.27
C PHE A 6 -21.44 3.92 -6.90
N LEU A 7 -22.42 3.68 -6.03
CA LEU A 7 -22.41 4.19 -4.65
C LEU A 7 -21.24 3.62 -3.85
N PHE A 8 -21.01 2.30 -3.92
CA PHE A 8 -19.88 1.66 -3.25
C PHE A 8 -18.54 2.22 -3.72
N GLY A 9 -18.37 2.38 -5.04
CA GLY A 9 -17.18 2.98 -5.64
C GLY A 9 -16.97 4.42 -5.13
N ILE A 10 -17.99 5.27 -5.19
CA ILE A 10 -17.90 6.65 -4.71
C ILE A 10 -17.51 6.71 -3.24
N ILE A 11 -18.16 5.90 -2.39
CA ILE A 11 -17.90 5.91 -0.95
C ILE A 11 -16.48 5.41 -0.68
N PHE A 12 -16.08 4.28 -1.27
CA PHE A 12 -14.78 3.67 -1.05
C PHE A 12 -13.63 4.55 -1.57
N PHE A 13 -13.69 4.98 -2.83
CA PHE A 13 -12.66 5.83 -3.43
C PHE A 13 -12.67 7.25 -2.85
N GLY A 14 -13.84 7.77 -2.48
CA GLY A 14 -13.97 9.04 -1.77
C GLY A 14 -13.29 9.01 -0.40
N LEU A 15 -13.53 7.97 0.40
CA LEU A 15 -12.83 7.75 1.67
C LEU A 15 -11.32 7.63 1.46
N MET A 16 -10.87 6.85 0.47
CA MET A 16 -9.45 6.70 0.18
C MET A 16 -8.79 8.01 -0.28
N ALA A 17 -9.47 8.82 -1.08
CA ALA A 17 -9.00 10.13 -1.50
C ALA A 17 -8.89 11.10 -0.31
N ILE A 18 -9.89 11.13 0.59
CA ILE A 18 -9.86 11.96 1.81
C ILE A 18 -8.73 11.52 2.74
N LEU A 19 -8.60 10.22 3.01
CA LEU A 19 -7.52 9.68 3.85
C LEU A 19 -6.14 9.95 3.23
N GLY A 20 -6.01 9.83 1.91
CA GLY A 20 -4.82 10.17 1.16
C GLY A 20 -4.46 11.65 1.30
N ALA A 21 -5.44 12.54 1.14
CA ALA A 21 -5.25 13.99 1.28
C ALA A 21 -4.90 14.39 2.71
N MET A 22 -5.54 13.79 3.72
CA MET A 22 -5.21 14.01 5.14
C MET A 22 -3.77 13.58 5.45
N ARG A 23 -3.36 12.39 4.98
CA ARG A 23 -1.97 11.91 5.15
C ARG A 23 -0.97 12.80 4.40
N ALA A 24 -1.32 13.28 3.21
CA ALA A 24 -0.50 14.20 2.44
C ALA A 24 -0.30 15.53 3.16
N ARG A 25 -1.35 16.08 3.77
CA ARG A 25 -1.24 17.29 4.59
C ARG A 25 -0.42 17.08 5.86
N GLN A 26 -0.57 15.93 6.54
CA GLN A 26 0.13 15.68 7.79
C GLN A 26 1.63 15.42 7.60
N LYS A 27 2.04 14.81 6.48
CA LYS A 27 3.44 14.41 6.27
C LYS A 27 4.21 15.29 5.29
N GLY A 28 3.55 16.18 4.54
CA GLY A 28 4.22 17.11 3.61
C GLY A 28 4.95 16.43 2.44
N GLU A 29 4.83 15.12 2.27
CA GLU A 29 5.56 14.37 1.26
C GLU A 29 4.73 14.19 -0.03
N LYS A 30 5.37 14.51 -1.16
CA LYS A 30 4.79 14.43 -2.51
C LYS A 30 4.23 13.03 -2.86
N ALA A 31 4.76 11.97 -2.23
CA ALA A 31 4.30 10.60 -2.44
C ALA A 31 2.84 10.36 -2.00
N TYR A 32 2.40 11.02 -0.92
CA TYR A 32 1.02 10.90 -0.44
C TYR A 32 0.05 11.73 -1.28
N TYR A 33 0.50 12.87 -1.83
CA TYR A 33 -0.27 13.66 -2.81
C TYR A 33 -0.56 12.86 -4.08
N LEU A 34 0.40 12.06 -4.53
CA LEU A 34 0.25 11.17 -5.68
C LEU A 34 -0.79 10.07 -5.44
N SER A 35 -0.81 9.49 -4.24
CA SER A 35 -1.85 8.53 -3.85
C SER A 35 -3.24 9.18 -3.89
N ALA A 36 -3.39 10.38 -3.34
CA ALA A 36 -4.66 11.10 -3.35
C ALA A 36 -5.11 11.46 -4.78
N MET A 37 -4.18 11.92 -5.62
CA MET A 37 -4.44 12.23 -7.03
C MET A 37 -4.86 10.98 -7.82
N ALA A 38 -4.18 9.85 -7.60
CA ALA A 38 -4.55 8.58 -8.21
C ALA A 38 -5.94 8.12 -7.77
N SER A 39 -6.28 8.22 -6.48
CA SER A 39 -7.63 7.90 -5.98
C SER A 39 -8.70 8.81 -6.59
N ALA A 40 -8.43 10.11 -6.74
CA ALA A 40 -9.33 11.05 -7.38
C ALA A 40 -9.52 10.78 -8.88
N LEU A 41 -8.45 10.43 -9.60
CA LEU A 41 -8.51 10.05 -11.02
C LEU A 41 -9.30 8.75 -11.23
N VAL A 42 -9.16 7.77 -10.34
CA VAL A 42 -9.95 6.53 -10.39
C VAL A 42 -11.42 6.80 -10.08
N LEU A 43 -11.72 7.67 -9.11
CA LEU A 43 -13.09 8.13 -8.85
C LEU A 43 -13.69 8.80 -10.10
N LEU A 44 -12.92 9.66 -10.77
CA LEU A 44 -13.34 10.34 -11.99
C LEU A 44 -13.61 9.34 -13.14
N ALA A 45 -12.77 8.31 -13.29
CA ALA A 45 -13.01 7.23 -14.25
C ALA A 45 -14.32 6.48 -13.96
N PHE A 46 -14.64 6.24 -12.67
CA PHE A 46 -15.91 5.65 -12.27
C PHE A 46 -17.11 6.53 -12.60
N VAL A 47 -17.02 7.84 -12.38
CA VAL A 47 -18.07 8.80 -12.77
C VAL A 47 -18.27 8.80 -14.29
N LEU A 48 -17.20 8.82 -15.08
CA LEU A 48 -17.30 8.77 -16.54
C LEU A 48 -17.90 7.46 -17.06
N ALA A 49 -17.53 6.33 -16.46
CA ALA A 49 -18.12 5.04 -16.78
C ALA A 49 -19.62 4.99 -16.45
N PHE A 50 -20.06 5.72 -15.41
CA PHE A 50 -21.48 5.83 -15.06
C PHE A 50 -22.27 6.72 -16.04
N LEU A 51 -21.64 7.79 -16.56
CA LEU A 51 -22.22 8.64 -17.62
C LEU A 51 -22.25 7.96 -19.00
N ASP A 52 -21.99 6.64 -19.06
CA ASP A 52 -21.93 5.85 -20.28
C ASP A 52 -20.88 6.37 -21.29
N GLN A 53 -19.79 6.94 -20.76
CA GLN A 53 -18.62 7.39 -21.53
C GLN A 53 -17.42 6.47 -21.30
N PRO A 54 -17.39 5.25 -21.91
CA PRO A 54 -16.36 4.26 -21.63
C PRO A 54 -14.99 4.63 -22.20
N ILE A 55 -14.93 5.32 -23.34
CA ILE A 55 -13.68 5.73 -24.00
C ILE A 55 -12.82 6.63 -23.10
N PRO A 56 -13.31 7.78 -22.57
CA PRO A 56 -12.50 8.62 -21.70
C PRO A 56 -12.16 7.95 -20.36
N ALA A 57 -13.07 7.12 -19.82
CA ALA A 57 -12.79 6.34 -18.62
C ALA A 57 -11.58 5.40 -18.83
N PHE A 58 -11.52 4.73 -19.98
CA PHE A 58 -10.42 3.83 -20.33
C PHE A 58 -9.08 4.56 -20.49
N VAL A 59 -9.08 5.72 -21.15
CA VAL A 59 -7.89 6.57 -21.31
C VAL A 59 -7.34 7.02 -19.94
N ILE A 60 -8.24 7.40 -19.01
CA ILE A 60 -7.83 7.78 -17.65
C ILE A 60 -7.21 6.60 -16.92
N VAL A 61 -7.82 5.41 -16.97
CA VAL A 61 -7.30 4.21 -16.31
C VAL A 61 -5.90 3.84 -16.82
N ILE A 62 -5.69 3.87 -18.15
CA ILE A 62 -4.36 3.63 -18.73
C ILE A 62 -3.36 4.68 -18.24
N THR A 63 -3.73 5.95 -18.28
CA THR A 63 -2.85 7.06 -17.86
C THR A 63 -2.44 6.94 -16.40
N VAL A 64 -3.39 6.62 -15.52
CA VAL A 64 -3.15 6.35 -14.10
C VAL A 64 -2.26 5.13 -13.91
N GLY A 65 -2.48 4.06 -14.68
CA GLY A 65 -1.66 2.86 -14.65
C GLY A 65 -0.20 3.14 -15.02
N MET A 66 0.03 3.86 -16.12
CA MET A 66 1.37 4.26 -16.57
C MET A 66 2.06 5.16 -15.54
N MET A 67 1.36 6.18 -15.03
CA MET A 67 1.90 7.03 -13.97
C MET A 67 2.27 6.24 -12.72
N SER A 68 1.39 5.34 -12.28
CA SER A 68 1.63 4.49 -11.11
C SER A 68 2.88 3.65 -11.28
N PHE A 69 3.09 3.06 -12.45
CA PHE A 69 4.27 2.25 -12.75
C PHE A 69 5.56 3.10 -12.78
N ALA A 70 5.51 4.28 -13.41
CA ALA A 70 6.64 5.20 -13.47
C ALA A 70 7.03 5.78 -12.09
N LEU A 71 6.04 5.97 -11.20
CA LEU A 71 6.23 6.53 -9.87
C LEU A 71 6.52 5.48 -8.80
N LEU A 72 6.21 4.21 -9.06
CA LEU A 72 6.49 3.09 -8.17
C LEU A 72 7.90 3.12 -7.57
N PRO A 73 9.01 3.29 -8.34
CA PRO A 73 10.34 3.33 -7.75
C PRO A 73 10.56 4.53 -6.80
N LYS A 74 9.93 5.68 -7.08
CA LYS A 74 10.04 6.86 -6.20
C LYS A 74 9.29 6.64 -4.89
N VAL A 75 8.06 6.09 -4.97
CA VAL A 75 7.25 5.76 -3.78
C VAL A 75 7.95 4.70 -2.93
N LEU A 76 8.54 3.68 -3.55
CA LEU A 76 9.30 2.65 -2.83
C LEU A 76 10.50 3.25 -2.10
N ARG A 77 11.27 4.14 -2.72
CA ARG A 77 12.40 4.82 -2.06
C ARG A 77 11.97 5.70 -0.89
N ALA A 78 10.85 6.42 -1.03
CA ALA A 78 10.30 7.22 0.05
C ALA A 78 9.85 6.34 1.23
N SER A 79 9.12 5.26 0.94
CA SER A 79 8.71 4.26 1.92
C SER A 79 9.90 3.61 2.63
N GLU A 80 10.96 3.25 1.89
CA GLU A 80 12.22 2.73 2.44
C GLU A 80 12.83 3.71 3.46
N ARG A 81 12.95 4.99 3.11
CA ARG A 81 13.49 6.03 4.01
C ARG A 81 12.63 6.20 5.27
N GLU A 82 11.32 6.26 5.08
CA GLU A 82 10.39 6.42 6.20
C GLU A 82 10.48 5.23 7.17
N MET A 83 10.61 4.01 6.64
CA MET A 83 10.81 2.81 7.46
C MET A 83 12.12 2.85 8.24
N VAL A 84 13.22 3.34 7.64
CA VAL A 84 14.51 3.46 8.33
C VAL A 84 14.42 4.48 9.47
N CYS A 85 13.87 5.68 9.21
CA CYS A 85 13.69 6.69 10.26
C CYS A 85 12.81 6.16 11.40
N GLN A 86 11.71 5.48 11.07
CA GLN A 86 10.84 4.88 12.08
C GLN A 86 11.53 3.77 12.88
N LEU A 87 12.51 3.07 12.30
CA LEU A 87 13.27 2.02 12.97
C LEU A 87 14.33 2.60 13.91
N GLU A 88 15.00 3.69 13.51
CA GLU A 88 15.98 4.40 14.34
C GLU A 88 15.32 5.06 15.56
N GLU A 89 14.13 5.63 15.40
CA GLU A 89 13.33 6.18 16.49
C GLU A 89 12.72 5.10 17.41
N MET A 90 12.72 3.84 16.99
CA MET A 90 12.06 2.77 17.73
C MET A 90 13.03 2.01 18.64
N GLU A 91 12.70 2.03 19.94
CA GLU A 91 13.28 1.08 20.89
C GLU A 91 12.86 -0.36 20.53
N ILE A 92 13.78 -1.11 19.92
CA ILE A 92 13.59 -2.50 19.47
C ILE A 92 13.18 -3.42 20.65
N SER A 93 13.58 -3.04 21.86
CA SER A 93 13.32 -3.71 23.14
C SER A 93 11.84 -3.75 23.54
N ALA A 94 11.06 -2.70 23.26
CA ALA A 94 9.70 -2.57 23.81
C ALA A 94 8.75 -3.72 23.38
N PRO A 95 7.76 -4.12 24.19
CA PRO A 95 6.77 -5.12 23.81
C PRO A 95 5.92 -4.65 22.62
N LEU A 96 5.46 -5.57 21.77
CA LEU A 96 4.55 -5.24 20.65
C LEU A 96 3.15 -5.00 21.21
N ARG A 97 2.54 -3.84 20.91
CA ARG A 97 1.12 -3.64 21.18
C ARG A 97 0.30 -4.13 19.99
N ALA A 98 -0.82 -4.81 20.24
CA ALA A 98 -1.70 -5.30 19.17
C ALA A 98 -2.19 -4.18 18.23
N ARG A 99 -2.39 -2.98 18.77
CA ARG A 99 -2.76 -1.78 17.98
C ARG A 99 -1.67 -1.35 16.98
N GLU A 100 -0.41 -1.67 17.26
CA GLU A 100 0.72 -1.35 16.38
C GLU A 100 0.85 -2.34 15.22
N LEU A 101 0.25 -3.54 15.31
CA LEU A 101 0.29 -4.56 14.23
C LEU A 101 -0.36 -4.09 12.93
N LEU A 102 -1.26 -3.11 12.98
CA LEU A 102 -1.88 -2.51 11.79
C LEU A 102 -1.09 -1.33 11.23
N THR A 103 0.05 -0.99 11.81
CA THR A 103 0.92 0.10 11.36
C THR A 103 2.24 -0.43 10.83
N ASN A 104 2.84 0.27 9.86
CA ASN A 104 4.17 -0.08 9.30
C ASN A 104 5.20 -0.34 10.40
N LYS A 105 5.18 0.49 11.44
CA LYS A 105 5.92 0.39 12.69
C LYS A 105 5.86 -1.00 13.35
N GLY A 106 4.66 -1.53 13.58
CA GLY A 106 4.51 -2.84 14.24
C GLY A 106 4.98 -4.00 13.37
N TRP A 107 4.78 -3.92 12.06
CA TRP A 107 5.31 -4.95 11.16
C TRP A 107 6.84 -4.96 11.09
N LEU A 108 7.47 -3.78 11.12
CA LEU A 108 8.92 -3.64 11.15
C LEU A 108 9.51 -4.30 12.41
N LYS A 109 8.86 -4.05 13.56
CA LYS A 109 9.19 -4.63 14.87
C LYS A 109 8.95 -6.15 14.90
N LEU A 110 7.91 -6.62 14.21
CA LEU A 110 7.66 -8.05 14.06
C LEU A 110 8.75 -8.73 13.21
N ALA A 111 9.17 -8.08 12.13
CA ALA A 111 10.23 -8.57 11.26
C ALA A 111 11.60 -8.63 11.96
N SER A 112 11.91 -7.65 12.83
CA SER A 112 13.16 -7.66 13.59
C SER A 112 13.17 -8.76 14.66
N LYS A 113 12.06 -8.99 15.38
CA LYS A 113 11.98 -9.99 16.47
C LYS A 113 11.78 -11.42 15.98
N HIS A 114 10.90 -11.65 15.00
CA HIS A 114 10.48 -12.99 14.58
C HIS A 114 11.05 -13.40 13.22
N GLY A 115 11.80 -12.50 12.59
CA GLY A 115 12.41 -12.72 11.29
C GLY A 115 11.51 -12.30 10.12
N LEU A 116 12.18 -11.97 9.02
CA LEU A 116 11.56 -11.47 7.78
C LEU A 116 10.58 -12.48 7.16
N ARG A 117 10.94 -13.76 7.14
CA ARG A 117 10.14 -14.82 6.49
C ARG A 117 8.78 -15.02 7.15
N LYS A 118 8.74 -15.11 8.49
CA LYS A 118 7.49 -15.28 9.26
C LYS A 118 6.57 -14.07 9.09
N THR A 119 7.14 -12.87 9.17
CA THR A 119 6.40 -11.61 9.04
C THR A 119 5.79 -11.45 7.64
N THR A 120 6.55 -11.81 6.60
CA THR A 120 6.08 -11.76 5.21
C THR A 120 4.97 -12.77 4.95
N MET A 121 5.09 -13.98 5.50
CA MET A 121 4.03 -15.00 5.39
C MET A 121 2.74 -14.55 6.08
N LEU A 122 2.85 -13.94 7.28
CA LEU A 122 1.70 -13.38 7.98
C LEU A 122 1.03 -12.26 7.19
N TYR A 123 1.83 -11.37 6.59
CA TYR A 123 1.32 -10.31 5.71
C TYR A 123 0.60 -10.87 4.48
N PHE A 124 1.15 -11.91 3.84
CA PHE A 124 0.52 -12.58 2.71
C PHE A 124 -0.84 -13.18 3.08
N LEU A 125 -0.91 -13.89 4.21
CA LEU A 125 -2.17 -14.44 4.72
C LEU A 125 -3.19 -13.34 4.99
N LEU A 126 -2.79 -12.29 5.70
CA LEU A 126 -3.68 -11.20 6.06
C LEU A 126 -4.19 -10.44 4.83
N SER A 127 -3.30 -10.13 3.88
CA SER A 127 -3.66 -9.43 2.64
C SER A 127 -4.57 -10.28 1.74
N THR A 128 -4.32 -11.59 1.67
CA THR A 128 -5.16 -12.52 0.91
C THR A 128 -6.55 -12.64 1.53
N VAL A 129 -6.64 -12.73 2.86
CA VAL A 129 -7.94 -12.83 3.53
C VAL A 129 -8.73 -11.53 3.38
N ILE A 130 -8.12 -10.38 3.68
CA ILE A 130 -8.82 -9.08 3.59
C ILE A 130 -9.17 -8.75 2.14
N GLY A 131 -8.16 -8.75 1.25
CA GLY A 131 -8.35 -8.42 -0.16
C GLY A 131 -9.27 -9.42 -0.87
N GLY A 132 -9.10 -10.70 -0.59
CA GLY A 132 -9.92 -11.77 -1.14
C GLY A 132 -11.36 -11.69 -0.66
N THR A 133 -11.60 -11.38 0.62
CA THR A 133 -12.96 -11.23 1.14
C THR A 133 -13.66 -10.03 0.51
N ILE A 134 -12.97 -8.90 0.35
CA ILE A 134 -13.53 -7.70 -0.32
C ILE A 134 -13.87 -8.01 -1.78
N LEU A 135 -12.94 -8.61 -2.53
CA LEU A 135 -13.15 -8.97 -3.94
C LEU A 135 -14.23 -10.04 -4.10
N PHE A 136 -14.29 -11.01 -3.19
CA PHE A 136 -15.28 -12.07 -3.22
C PHE A 136 -16.68 -11.54 -2.89
N MET A 137 -16.82 -10.69 -1.87
CA MET A 137 -18.08 -9.96 -1.62
C MET A 137 -18.48 -9.16 -2.85
N ALA A 138 -17.56 -8.40 -3.45
CA ALA A 138 -17.84 -7.65 -4.67
C ALA A 138 -18.31 -8.57 -5.81
N SER A 139 -17.74 -9.76 -5.98
CA SER A 139 -18.19 -10.74 -6.98
C SER A 139 -19.57 -11.33 -6.68
N ALA A 140 -19.92 -11.49 -5.40
CA ALA A 140 -21.21 -12.02 -4.97
C ALA A 140 -22.34 -10.99 -5.15
N PHE A 141 -22.07 -9.72 -4.85
CA PHE A 141 -23.02 -8.63 -5.06
C PHE A 141 -23.08 -8.18 -6.53
N PHE A 142 -22.00 -8.35 -7.30
CA PHE A 142 -21.87 -7.79 -8.65
C PHE A 142 -21.33 -8.79 -9.69
N PRO A 143 -22.06 -9.88 -9.96
CA PRO A 143 -21.61 -10.96 -10.85
C PRO A 143 -21.42 -10.52 -12.31
N ALA A 144 -22.08 -9.44 -12.74
CA ALA A 144 -21.97 -8.89 -14.10
C ALA A 144 -20.61 -8.23 -14.40
N PHE A 145 -19.86 -7.83 -13.36
CA PHE A 145 -18.59 -7.11 -13.52
C PHE A 145 -17.39 -7.91 -13.03
N ILE A 146 -17.56 -8.69 -11.96
CA ILE A 146 -16.49 -9.50 -11.39
C ILE A 146 -16.99 -10.94 -11.28
N SER A 147 -16.57 -11.79 -12.21
CA SER A 147 -16.80 -13.23 -12.05
C SER A 147 -15.98 -13.76 -10.87
N LYS A 148 -16.43 -14.85 -10.27
CA LYS A 148 -15.73 -15.51 -9.15
C LYS A 148 -14.29 -15.89 -9.52
N GLU A 149 -14.07 -16.27 -10.78
CA GLU A 149 -12.75 -16.59 -11.34
C GLU A 149 -11.85 -15.36 -11.39
N HIS A 150 -12.38 -14.21 -11.84
CA HIS A 150 -11.64 -12.94 -11.85
C HIS A 150 -11.30 -12.50 -10.42
N ALA A 151 -12.24 -12.62 -9.47
CA ALA A 151 -11.99 -12.28 -8.07
C ALA A 151 -10.84 -13.12 -7.48
N LEU A 152 -10.82 -14.43 -7.74
CA LEU A 152 -9.73 -15.32 -7.33
C LEU A 152 -8.39 -14.92 -7.98
N GLY A 153 -8.39 -14.69 -9.30
CA GLY A 153 -7.21 -14.28 -10.04
C GLY A 153 -6.61 -12.97 -9.54
N PHE A 154 -7.45 -11.94 -9.38
CA PHE A 154 -7.02 -10.64 -8.85
C PHE A 154 -6.53 -10.72 -7.41
N THR A 155 -7.19 -11.51 -6.57
CA THR A 155 -6.75 -11.73 -5.18
C THR A 155 -5.35 -12.34 -5.16
N ALA A 156 -5.12 -13.41 -5.93
CA ALA A 156 -3.82 -14.07 -5.99
C ALA A 156 -2.74 -13.11 -6.51
N ALA A 157 -3.00 -12.42 -7.63
CA ALA A 157 -2.05 -11.47 -8.21
C ALA A 157 -1.71 -10.32 -7.26
N TYR A 158 -2.73 -9.71 -6.64
CA TYR A 158 -2.56 -8.63 -5.66
C TYR A 158 -1.77 -9.08 -4.44
N SER A 159 -2.12 -10.24 -3.86
CA SER A 159 -1.42 -10.77 -2.69
C SER A 159 0.04 -11.10 -2.99
N ILE A 160 0.32 -11.75 -4.12
CA ILE A 160 1.69 -12.09 -4.53
C ILE A 160 2.50 -10.81 -4.76
N PHE A 161 1.98 -9.88 -5.56
CA PHE A 161 2.68 -8.65 -5.89
C PHE A 161 2.89 -7.76 -4.66
N GLY A 162 1.84 -7.54 -3.87
CA GLY A 162 1.90 -6.76 -2.64
C GLY A 162 2.89 -7.35 -1.63
N THR A 163 2.88 -8.67 -1.46
CA THR A 163 3.83 -9.36 -0.57
C THR A 163 5.26 -9.27 -1.08
N TYR A 164 5.48 -9.42 -2.39
CA TYR A 164 6.80 -9.29 -2.99
C TYR A 164 7.39 -7.89 -2.77
N VAL A 165 6.60 -6.85 -3.08
CA VAL A 165 6.99 -5.46 -2.88
C VAL A 165 7.31 -5.22 -1.41
N TYR A 166 6.41 -5.65 -0.52
CA TYR A 166 6.55 -5.47 0.92
C TYR A 166 7.79 -6.15 1.49
N HIS A 167 8.02 -7.42 1.12
CA HIS A 167 9.21 -8.18 1.50
C HIS A 167 10.49 -7.47 1.05
N ARG A 168 10.53 -6.96 -0.19
CA ARG A 168 11.68 -6.26 -0.74
C ARG A 168 11.99 -4.99 0.07
N THR A 169 10.98 -4.19 0.39
CA THR A 169 11.11 -2.97 1.19
C THR A 169 11.63 -3.27 2.60
N LEU A 170 11.02 -4.24 3.28
CA LEU A 170 11.44 -4.70 4.62
C LEU A 170 12.88 -5.21 4.64
N LYS A 171 13.24 -6.07 3.66
CA LYS A 171 14.59 -6.64 3.57
C LYS A 171 15.64 -5.54 3.50
N LYS A 172 15.42 -4.55 2.63
CA LYS A 172 16.35 -3.42 2.45
C LYS A 172 16.47 -2.56 3.71
N ALA A 173 15.34 -2.21 4.34
CA ALA A 173 15.35 -1.41 5.56
C ALA A 173 16.16 -2.09 6.68
N LEU A 174 15.97 -3.41 6.86
CA LEU A 174 16.74 -4.19 7.84
C LEU A 174 18.24 -4.29 7.49
N THR A 175 18.58 -4.41 6.20
CA THR A 175 19.98 -4.42 5.76
C THR A 175 20.66 -3.08 6.01
N GLN A 176 19.99 -1.95 5.75
CA GLN A 176 20.52 -0.62 6.00
C GLN A 176 20.79 -0.38 7.48
N LEU A 177 19.89 -0.83 8.37
CA LEU A 177 20.12 -0.76 9.81
C LEU A 177 21.34 -1.58 10.25
N LYS A 178 21.53 -2.79 9.73
CA LYS A 178 22.70 -3.61 10.08
C LYS A 178 24.01 -2.90 9.70
N MET A 179 24.01 -2.23 8.55
CA MET A 179 25.18 -1.45 8.08
C MET A 179 25.41 -0.21 8.94
N SER A 180 24.37 0.53 9.35
CA SER A 180 24.52 1.69 10.23
C SER A 180 24.98 1.29 11.63
N ALA A 181 24.48 0.17 12.17
CA ALA A 181 24.91 -0.37 13.46
C ALA A 181 26.36 -0.90 13.46
N GLN A 182 26.85 -1.40 12.31
CA GLN A 182 28.24 -1.85 12.12
C GLN A 182 29.22 -0.73 11.77
N SER A 183 28.76 0.52 11.64
CA SER A 183 29.63 1.70 11.48
C SER A 183 29.76 2.51 12.78
N PRO A 184 30.28 1.96 13.90
CA PRO A 184 30.57 2.78 15.05
C PRO A 184 31.90 3.53 14.82
N LYS A 185 31.84 4.87 14.76
CA LYS A 185 32.94 5.77 15.13
C LYS A 185 34.25 5.70 14.29
N SER A 186 34.24 6.14 13.04
CA SER A 186 35.49 6.58 12.37
C SER A 186 35.56 8.07 12.00
N GLN A 187 34.53 8.87 12.28
CA GLN A 187 34.57 10.31 12.01
C GLN A 187 33.91 11.13 13.12
N GLN A 188 34.65 11.38 14.19
CA GLN A 188 34.65 12.71 14.79
C GLN A 188 36.11 13.21 14.79
N PRO A 189 36.48 14.18 13.93
CA PRO A 189 37.73 14.89 14.14
C PRO A 189 37.61 15.62 15.47
N LYS A 190 38.52 15.29 16.39
CA LYS A 190 38.79 16.11 17.57
C LYS A 190 39.25 17.47 17.07
N PHE A 191 38.47 18.50 17.33
CA PHE A 191 38.95 19.88 17.38
C PHE A 191 39.17 20.25 18.83
#